data_AF-A0A914Y8Y9-F1
#
_entry.id   AF-A0A914Y8Y9-F1
#
_cell.length_a   1.000
_cell.length_b   1.000
_cell.length_c   1.000
_cell.angle_alpha   90.00
_cell.angle_beta   90.00
_cell.angle_gamma   90.00
#
_symmetry.space_group_name_H-M   'P 1'
#
loop_
_entity.id
_entity.type
_entity.pdbx_description
1 polymer ?
#
loop_
_entity_poly.entity_id
_entity_poly.type
_entity_poly.pdbx_seq_one_letter_code
_entity_poly.pdbx_strand_id
1 'polypeptide(L)' 'MGLQSFQFIDYMGAPLCFIIFFLILFLLSTIINFTLITKSDDITKFEYVGAKHNHKWGPHSISYIQDTKEKEDAIRSERN' A
#
# COMPACT_ATOMS: atom_id res chain seq x y z
N MET A 1 -22.94 -29.84 30.99
CA MET A 1 -22.30 -29.41 29.73
C MET A 1 -21.02 -30.22 29.57
N GLY A 2 -20.87 -30.95 28.47
CA GLY A 2 -19.64 -31.71 28.20
C GLY A 2 -18.47 -30.77 27.92
N LEU A 3 -17.24 -31.16 28.29
CA LEU A 3 -16.04 -30.42 27.93
C LEU A 3 -15.86 -30.44 26.41
N GLN A 4 -16.03 -29.29 25.76
CA GLN A 4 -15.74 -29.12 24.34
C GLN A 4 -14.22 -29.00 24.16
N SER A 5 -13.63 -29.97 23.46
CA SER A 5 -12.23 -29.90 23.04
C SER A 5 -12.16 -29.13 21.73
N PHE A 6 -11.60 -27.92 21.77
CA PHE A 6 -11.39 -27.10 20.59
C PHE A 6 -10.04 -27.41 19.95
N GLN A 7 -10.03 -27.54 18.64
CA GLN A 7 -8.83 -27.66 17.85
C GLN A 7 -8.30 -26.26 17.54
N PHE A 8 -7.00 -26.13 17.24
CA PHE A 8 -6.38 -24.85 16.92
C PHE A 8 -7.11 -24.09 15.79
N ILE A 9 -7.64 -24.83 14.81
CA ILE A 9 -8.39 -24.27 13.67
C ILE A 9 -9.68 -23.54 14.09
N ASP A 10 -10.32 -23.98 15.17
CA ASP A 10 -11.58 -23.39 15.64
C ASP A 10 -11.36 -21.94 16.14
N TYR A 11 -10.13 -21.60 16.54
CA TYR A 11 -9.74 -20.26 16.95
C TYR A 11 -9.30 -19.36 15.79
N MET A 12 -9.10 -19.91 14.59
CA MET A 12 -8.56 -19.16 13.44
C MET A 12 -9.60 -18.33 12.69
N GLY A 13 -10.89 -18.48 13.00
CA GLY A 13 -11.97 -17.74 12.33
C GLY A 13 -11.77 -16.23 12.37
N ALA A 14 -11.55 -15.64 13.54
CA ALA A 14 -11.35 -14.19 13.68
C ALA A 14 -10.06 -13.69 13.01
N PRO A 15 -8.88 -14.32 13.20
CA PRO A 15 -7.67 -13.97 12.45
C PRO A 15 -7.83 -14.06 10.93
N LEU A 16 -8.48 -15.11 10.42
CA LEU A 16 -8.70 -15.28 8.99
C LEU A 16 -9.61 -14.19 8.41
N CYS A 17 -10.73 -13.88 9.09
CA CYS A 17 -11.60 -12.79 8.68
C CYS A 17 -10.87 -11.44 8.65
N PHE A 18 -10.02 -11.17 9.65
CA PHE A 18 -9.19 -9.96 9.68
C PHE A 18 -8.25 -9.91 8.48
N ILE A 19 -7.51 -10.98 8.21
CA ILE A 19 -6.58 -11.05 7.07
C ILE A 19 -7.31 -10.83 5.74
N ILE A 20 -8.45 -11.51 5.54
CA ILE A 20 -9.24 -11.39 4.31
C ILE A 20 -9.74 -9.95 4.15
N PHE A 21 -10.23 -9.31 5.21
CA PHE A 21 -10.70 -7.93 5.16
C PHE A 21 -9.59 -6.96 4.75
N PHE A 22 -8.41 -7.06 5.36
CA PHE A 22 -7.26 -6.22 5.00
C PHE A 22 -6.76 -6.49 3.58
N LEU A 23 -6.78 -7.74 3.12
CA LEU A 23 -6.46 -8.07 1.74
C LEU A 23 -7.43 -7.41 0.76
N ILE A 24 -8.74 -7.44 1.04
CA ILE A 24 -9.75 -6.79 0.21
C ILE A 24 -9.53 -5.28 0.18
N LEU A 25 -9.31 -4.63 1.34
CA LEU A 25 -9.02 -3.20 1.40
C LEU A 25 -7.75 -2.84 0.63
N PHE A 26 -6.70 -3.65 0.76
CA PHE A 26 -5.46 -3.44 0.03
C PHE A 26 -5.69 -3.53 -1.48
N LEU A 27 -6.40 -4.57 -1.95
CA LEU A 27 -6.73 -4.74 -3.36
C LEU A 27 -7.57 -3.59 -3.91
N LEU A 28 -8.62 -3.19 -3.20
CA LEU A 28 -9.45 -2.05 -3.57
C LEU A 28 -8.63 -0.76 -3.63
N SER A 29 -7.78 -0.51 -2.63
CA SER A 29 -6.90 0.64 -2.62
C SER A 29 -5.94 0.63 -3.81
N THR A 30 -5.36 -0.51 -4.17
CA THR A 30 -4.49 -0.62 -5.35
C THR A 30 -5.24 -0.42 -6.65
N ILE A 31 -6.46 -0.95 -6.78
CA ILE A 31 -7.29 -0.76 -8.00
C ILE A 31 -7.67 0.70 -8.16
N ILE A 32 -8.12 1.35 -7.09
CA ILE A 32 -8.47 2.77 -7.10
C ILE A 32 -7.24 3.60 -7.46
N ASN A 33 -6.10 3.32 -6.82
CA ASN A 33 -4.85 4.00 -7.12
C ASN A 33 -4.44 3.84 -8.59
N PHE A 34 -4.57 2.65 -9.16
CA PHE A 34 -4.16 2.41 -10.54
C PHE A 34 -5.15 2.95 -11.59
N THR A 35 -6.46 2.93 -11.29
CA THR A 35 -7.51 3.27 -12.28
C THR A 35 -7.98 4.71 -12.21
N LEU A 36 -7.97 5.35 -11.04
CA LEU A 36 -8.57 6.67 -10.82
C LEU A 36 -7.55 7.80 -10.71
N ILE A 37 -6.25 7.49 -10.52
CA ILE A 37 -5.22 8.52 -10.43
C ILE A 37 -4.88 9.04 -11.82
N THR A 38 -4.96 10.36 -11.95
CA THR A 38 -4.61 11.08 -13.16
C THR A 38 -3.20 11.69 -13.00
N LYS A 39 -2.55 12.04 -14.11
CA LYS A 39 -1.22 12.70 -14.11
C LYS A 39 -1.17 14.09 -13.44
N SER A 40 -2.33 14.61 -13.04
CA SER A 40 -2.48 15.89 -12.36
C SER A 40 -2.56 15.74 -10.84
N ASP A 41 -2.73 14.51 -10.34
CA ASP A 41 -2.85 14.22 -8.92
C ASP A 41 -1.47 14.04 -8.28
N ASP A 42 -1.42 14.20 -6.96
CA ASP A 42 -0.20 14.02 -6.18
C ASP A 42 0.34 12.58 -6.29
N ILE A 43 1.67 12.46 -6.26
CA ILE A 43 2.35 11.17 -6.32
C ILE A 43 1.97 10.33 -5.10
N THR A 44 1.46 9.14 -5.36
CA THR A 44 1.00 8.28 -4.27
C THR A 44 2.10 7.45 -3.65
N LYS A 45 1.88 7.01 -2.40
CA LYS A 45 2.82 6.12 -1.71
C LYS A 45 3.04 4.80 -2.47
N PHE A 46 2.04 4.32 -3.21
CA PHE A 46 2.20 3.16 -4.09
C PHE A 46 3.19 3.44 -5.23
N GLU A 47 3.13 4.61 -5.85
CA GLU A 47 4.09 5.03 -6.88
C GLU A 47 5.51 5.17 -6.32
N TYR A 48 5.68 5.74 -5.12
CA TYR A 48 6.99 5.78 -4.45
C TYR A 48 7.55 4.38 -4.13
N VAL A 49 6.72 3.48 -3.62
CA VAL A 49 7.11 2.09 -3.31
C VAL A 49 7.45 1.32 -4.59
N GLY A 50 6.66 1.53 -5.64
CA GLY A 50 6.90 0.97 -6.97
C GLY A 50 8.24 1.44 -7.54
N ALA A 51 8.48 2.75 -7.54
CA ALA A 51 9.72 3.36 -8.02
C ALA A 51 10.96 2.83 -7.26
N LYS A 52 10.84 2.58 -5.95
CA LYS A 52 11.92 1.95 -5.16
C LYS A 52 12.28 0.54 -5.66
N HIS A 53 11.30 -0.21 -6.17
CA HIS A 53 11.50 -1.55 -6.74
C HIS A 53 11.59 -1.53 -8.27
N ASN A 54 11.84 -0.36 -8.86
CA ASN A 54 11.91 -0.13 -10.31
C ASN A 54 10.67 -0.62 -11.09
N HIS A 55 9.51 -0.56 -10.46
CA HIS A 55 8.24 -0.96 -11.05
C HIS A 55 7.31 0.25 -11.17
N LYS A 56 6.59 0.35 -12.29
CA LYS A 56 5.65 1.46 -12.52
C LYS A 56 4.27 1.09 -11.98
N TRP A 57 3.89 1.68 -10.85
CA TRP A 57 2.62 1.41 -10.14
C TRP A 57 1.56 2.50 -10.35
N GLY A 58 1.80 3.45 -11.25
CA GLY A 58 0.86 4.54 -11.54
C GLY A 58 1.21 5.26 -12.84
N PRO A 59 0.53 6.36 -13.15
CA PRO A 59 0.69 7.06 -14.43
C PRO A 59 2.04 7.81 -14.54
N HIS A 60 2.63 8.24 -13.42
CA HIS A 60 3.86 9.01 -13.39
C HIS A 60 5.08 8.15 -13.77
N SER A 61 6.10 8.77 -14.38
CA SER A 61 7.34 8.06 -14.70
C SER A 61 8.19 7.88 -13.45
N ILE A 62 8.96 6.79 -13.41
CA ILE A 62 9.87 6.49 -12.29
C ILE A 62 10.88 7.64 -12.09
N SER A 63 11.37 8.23 -13.18
CA SER A 63 12.26 9.40 -13.13
C SER A 63 11.61 10.61 -12.45
N TYR A 64 10.37 10.94 -12.82
CA TYR A 64 9.64 12.06 -12.22
C TYR A 64 9.42 11.86 -10.72
N ILE A 65 9.13 10.62 -10.32
CA ILE A 65 8.94 10.25 -8.92
C ILE A 65 10.25 10.41 -8.13
N GLN A 66 11.38 9.97 -8.69
CA GLN A 66 12.70 10.09 -8.07
C GLN A 66 13.11 11.56 -7.91
N ASP A 67 13.01 12.37 -8.97
CA ASP A 67 13.31 13.80 -8.92
C ASP A 67 12.47 14.53 -7.87
N THR A 68 11.18 14.19 -7.77
CA THR A 68 10.28 14.80 -6.77
C THR A 68 10.69 14.41 -5.36
N LYS A 69 11.03 13.14 -5.15
CA LYS A 69 11.50 12.64 -3.86
C LYS A 69 12.81 13.33 -3.42
N GLU A 70 13.76 13.48 -4.32
CA GLU A 70 15.04 14.14 -4.04
C GLU A 70 14.84 15.60 -3.63
N LYS A 71 13.93 16.32 -4.29
CA LYS A 71 13.56 17.69 -3.92
C LYS A 71 12.93 17.75 -2.54
N GLU A 72 12.02 16.83 -2.21
CA GLU A 72 11.39 16.75 -0.89
C GLU A 72 12.41 16.47 0.22
N ASP A 73 13.35 15.56 -0.03
CA ASP A 73 14.42 15.20 0.90
C ASP A 73 15.40 16.36 1.11
N ALA A 74 15.75 17.10 0.05
CA ALA A 74 16.56 18.31 0.13
C ALA A 74 15.90 19.39 1.00
N ILE A 75 14.63 19.72 0.75
CA ILE A 75 13.85 20.68 1.55
C ILE A 75 13.75 20.24 3.01
N ARG A 76 13.66 18.93 3.26
CA ARG A 76 13.63 18.40 4.62
C ARG A 76 14.97 18.54 5.33
N SER A 77 16.08 18.40 4.61
CA SER A 77 17.43 18.57 5.17
C SER A 77 17.74 20.01 5.56
N GLU A 78 17.20 20.99 4.84
CA GLU A 78 17.38 22.42 5.16
C GLU A 78 16.56 22.89 6.38
N ARG A 79 15.54 22.11 6.78
CA ARG A 79 14.64 22.43 7.90
C ARG A 79 15.05 21.82 9.24
N ASN A 80 16.05 20.93 9.26
CA ASN A 80 16.59 20.31 10.48
C ASN A 80 17.94 20.91 10.84
#